data_AF-A0A7C5JTB0-F1
#
_entry.id   AF-A0A7C5JTB0-F1
#
_cell.length_a   1.000
_cell.length_b   1.000
_cell.length_c   1.000
_cell.angle_alpha   90.00
_cell.angle_beta   90.00
_cell.angle_gamma   90.00
#
_symmetry.space_group_name_H-M   'P 1'
#
loop_
_entity.id
_entity.type
_entity.pdbx_description
1 polymer ?
#
loop_
_entity_poly.entity_id
_entity_poly.type
_entity_poly.pdbx_seq_one_letter_code
_entity_poly.pdbx_strand_id
1 'polypeptide(L)' 'MLTLIAGIDDATSEMPAALFRPEEDAAGYFPLLRHIIERVGLPLGLYTDLHTIFRSPKKITLDYAGQSHDGALEE' A
#
# COMPACT_ATOMS: atom_id res chain seq x y z
N MET A 1 20.75 4.68 -14.94
CA MET A 1 20.37 5.56 -13.83
C MET A 1 19.69 4.69 -12.78
N LEU A 2 19.85 4.98 -11.49
CA LEU A 2 19.15 4.26 -10.42
C LEU A 2 18.15 5.21 -9.76
N THR A 3 17.04 4.65 -9.32
CA THR A 3 16.01 5.31 -8.52
C THR A 3 16.19 4.95 -7.05
N LEU A 4 16.06 5.94 -6.19
CA LEU A 4 16.06 5.75 -4.74
C LEU A 4 14.63 5.56 -4.26
N ILE A 5 14.38 4.49 -3.49
CA ILE A 5 13.15 4.32 -2.72
C ILE A 5 13.54 4.40 -1.24
N ALA A 6 12.97 5.36 -0.52
CA ALA A 6 13.27 5.60 0.89
C ALA A 6 11.98 5.77 1.70
N GLY A 7 12.02 5.30 2.95
CA GLY A 7 10.98 5.57 3.93
C GLY A 7 11.44 6.68 4.85
N ILE A 8 10.56 7.67 5.10
CA ILE A 8 10.81 8.76 6.04
C ILE A 8 9.73 8.69 7.12
N ASP A 9 10.14 8.70 8.37
CA ASP A 9 9.25 8.81 9.52
C ASP A 9 8.74 10.27 9.62
N ASP A 10 7.43 10.45 9.63
CA ASP A 10 6.79 11.77 9.60
C ASP A 10 6.89 12.55 10.92
N ALA A 11 7.01 11.84 12.04
CA ALA A 11 7.09 12.44 13.37
C ALA A 11 8.53 12.89 13.71
N THR A 12 9.54 12.18 13.20
CA THR A 12 10.95 12.37 13.57
C THR A 12 11.83 12.86 12.41
N SER A 13 11.33 12.77 11.18
CA SER A 13 12.12 12.99 9.95
C SER A 13 13.30 12.02 9.76
N GLU A 14 13.37 10.93 10.53
CA GLU A 14 14.39 9.91 10.34
C GLU A 14 14.12 9.07 9.07
N MET A 15 15.19 8.57 8.46
CA MET A 15 15.12 7.69 7.30
C MET A 15 15.51 6.25 7.71
N PRO A 16 14.57 5.43 8.22
CA PRO A 16 14.87 4.11 8.78
C PRO A 16 15.42 3.11 7.75
N ALA A 17 15.09 3.29 6.47
CA ALA A 17 15.62 2.48 5.38
C ALA A 17 15.57 3.21 4.04
N ALA A 18 16.47 2.81 3.14
CA ALA A 18 16.48 3.24 1.75
C ALA A 18 17.16 2.16 0.87
N LEU A 19 16.77 2.07 -0.40
CA LEU A 19 17.35 1.16 -1.37
C LEU A 19 17.36 1.75 -2.78
N PHE A 20 18.38 1.39 -3.57
CA PHE A 20 18.45 1.74 -4.99
C PHE A 20 17.88 0.63 -5.86
N ARG A 21 17.09 1.00 -6.88
CA ARG A 21 16.53 0.10 -7.90
C ARG A 21 16.68 0.69 -9.30
N PRO A 22 16.59 -0.11 -10.36
CA PRO A 22 16.54 0.41 -11.73
C PRO A 22 15.38 1.38 -11.98
N GLU A 23 14.24 1.16 -11.30
CA GLU A 23 13.03 1.97 -11.41
C GLU A 23 12.24 1.98 -10.09
N GLU A 24 11.29 2.91 -9.97
CA GLU A 24 10.30 2.95 -8.89
C GLU A 24 9.11 2.05 -9.28
N ASP A 25 8.82 1.06 -8.43
CA ASP A 25 7.73 0.12 -8.63
C ASP A 25 7.08 -0.27 -7.30
N ALA A 26 5.82 -0.71 -7.33
CA ALA A 26 5.13 -1.16 -6.12
C ALA A 26 5.88 -2.32 -5.43
N ALA A 27 6.54 -3.18 -6.21
CA ALA A 27 7.35 -4.28 -5.72
C ALA A 27 8.53 -3.80 -4.85
N GLY A 28 9.14 -2.66 -5.21
CA GLY A 28 10.29 -2.07 -4.52
C GLY A 28 10.00 -1.56 -3.11
N TYR A 29 8.74 -1.25 -2.79
CA TYR A 29 8.35 -0.82 -1.45
C TYR A 29 8.24 -1.98 -0.45
N PHE A 30 8.00 -3.22 -0.89
CA PHE A 30 7.95 -4.38 0.02
C PHE A 30 9.29 -4.70 0.70
N PRO A 31 10.44 -4.80 -0.01
CA PRO A 31 11.72 -5.02 0.65
C PRO A 31 12.12 -3.82 1.51
N LEU A 32 11.76 -2.59 1.12
CA LEU A 32 11.95 -1.40 1.95
C LEU A 32 11.18 -1.53 3.28
N LEU A 33 9.88 -1.82 3.21
CA LEU A 33 9.03 -1.96 4.38
C LEU A 33 9.51 -3.11 5.28
N ARG A 34 9.91 -4.25 4.70
CA ARG A 34 10.54 -5.34 5.47
C ARG A 34 11.77 -4.86 6.22
N HIS A 35 12.65 -4.10 5.57
CA HIS A 35 13.86 -3.57 6.20
C HIS A 35 13.54 -2.62 7.37
N ILE A 36 12.50 -1.78 7.23
CA ILE A 36 12.02 -0.91 8.31
C ILE A 36 11.54 -1.78 9.49
N ILE A 37 10.69 -2.77 9.21
CA ILE A 37 10.13 -3.66 10.24
C ILE A 37 11.23 -4.42 11.00
N GLU A 38 12.22 -4.94 10.28
CA GLU A 38 13.34 -5.68 10.86
C GLU A 38 14.26 -4.79 11.72
N ARG A 39 14.36 -3.49 11.44
CA ARG A 39 15.28 -2.57 12.14
C ARG A 39 14.64 -1.81 13.29
N VAL A 40 13.43 -1.27 13.09
CA VAL A 40 12.79 -0.34 14.02
C VAL A 40 11.38 -0.78 14.46
N GLY A 41 10.87 -1.89 13.89
CA GLY A 41 9.55 -2.43 14.21
C GLY A 41 8.45 -1.95 13.25
N LEU A 42 7.20 -2.30 13.59
CA LEU A 42 6.03 -2.01 12.75
C LEU A 42 5.71 -0.50 12.74
N PRO A 43 5.62 0.15 11.57
CA PRO A 43 5.12 1.52 11.47
C PRO A 43 3.68 1.63 11.98
N LEU A 44 3.36 2.72 12.68
CA LEU A 44 2.00 2.99 13.15
C LEU A 44 1.04 3.28 11.98
N GLY A 45 1.54 3.95 10.95
CA GLY A 45 0.81 4.27 9.73
C GLY A 45 1.74 4.28 8.53
N LEU A 46 1.18 3.99 7.36
CA LEU A 46 1.87 4.13 6.08
C LEU A 46 1.14 5.17 5.26
N TYR A 47 1.90 6.13 4.77
CA TYR A 47 1.42 7.17 3.87
C TYR A 47 2.04 6.93 2.51
N THR A 48 1.21 7.01 1.48
CA THR A 48 1.67 7.09 0.10
C THR A 48 1.27 8.46 -0.41
N ASP A 49 2.04 9.02 -1.33
CA ASP A 49 1.46 10.06 -2.14
C ASP A 49 0.25 9.46 -2.89
N LEU A 50 -0.72 10.29 -3.26
CA LEU A 50 -1.94 9.80 -3.94
C LEU A 50 -1.65 9.31 -5.38
N HIS A 51 -0.41 8.96 -5.67
CA HIS A 51 0.06 8.43 -6.92
C HIS A 51 -0.51 7.02 -7.15
N THR A 52 -0.69 6.67 -8.41
CA THR A 52 -1.36 5.43 -8.83
C THR A 52 -0.51 4.17 -8.64
N ILE A 53 0.70 4.26 -8.07
CA ILE A 53 1.59 3.09 -7.87
C ILE A 53 0.91 1.98 -7.06
N PHE A 54 0.13 2.35 -6.04
CA PHE A 54 -0.58 1.39 -5.19
C PHE A 54 -2.07 1.25 -5.52
N ARG A 55 -2.56 1.95 -6.55
CA ARG A 55 -3.98 1.98 -6.91
C ARG A 55 -4.13 1.71 -8.40
N SER A 56 -4.83 0.62 -8.71
CA SER A 56 -5.27 0.39 -10.09
C SER A 56 -6.12 1.58 -10.55
N PRO A 57 -5.88 2.13 -11.75
CA PRO A 57 -6.75 3.15 -12.33
C PRO A 57 -8.12 2.57 -12.74
N LYS A 58 -8.26 1.24 -12.76
CA LYS A 58 -9.55 0.59 -13.04
C LYS A 58 -10.44 0.69 -11.81
N LYS A 59 -11.67 1.17 -12.03
CA LYS A 59 -12.71 1.19 -11.02
C LYS A 59 -12.98 -0.24 -10.55
N ILE A 60 -12.81 -0.50 -9.25
CA ILE A 60 -13.20 -1.78 -8.65
C ILE A 60 -14.70 -1.94 -8.90
N THR A 61 -15.05 -2.96 -9.67
CA THR A 61 -16.45 -3.35 -9.86
C THR A 61 -16.74 -4.40 -8.80
N LEU A 62 -17.60 -4.08 -7.83
CA LEU A 62 -18.09 -5.04 -6.86
C LEU A 62 -19.23 -5.83 -7.52
N ASP A 63 -18.89 -6.91 -8.23
CA ASP A 63 -19.88 -7.93 -8.58
C ASP A 63 -20.17 -8.78 -7.34
N TYR A 64 -20.85 -8.18 -6.36
CA TYR A 64 -21.42 -8.91 -5.24
C TYR A 64 -22.74 -9.54 -5.72
N ALA A 65 -22.66 -10.72 -6.33
CA ALA A 65 -23.84 -11.56 -6.58
C ALA A 65 -24.32 -12.16 -5.25
N GLY A 66 -24.84 -11.30 -4.38
CA GLY A 66 -25.57 -11.71 -3.18
C GLY A 66 -26.95 -12.21 -3.60
N GLN A 67 -27.13 -13.52 -3.59
CA GLN A 67 -28.44 -14.16 -3.61
C GLN A 67 -29.21 -13.70 -2.36
N SER A 68 -30.12 -12.74 -2.53
CA SER A 68 -31.18 -12.50 -1.55
C SER A 68 -32.23 -13.61 -1.70
N HIS A 69 -32.23 -14.54 -0.75
CA HIS A 69 -33.43 -15.32 -0.42
C HIS A 69 -34.46 -14.32 0.14
N ASP A 70 -35.36 -13.84 -0.70
CA ASP A 70 -36.52 -13.07 -0.26
C ASP A 70 -37.64 -14.05 0.08
N GLY A 71 -37.85 -14.24 1.38
CA GLY A 71 -38.98 -14.98 1.93
C GLY A 71 -40.20 -14.09 1.91
N ALA A 72 -41.24 -14.53 1.22
CA ALA A 72 -42.54 -13.90 1.16
C ALA A 72 -43.08 -13.52 2.56
N LEU A 73 -43.49 -12.27 2.70
CA LEU A 73 -44.68 -11.89 3.46
C LEU A 73 -45.43 -10.85 2.61
N GLU A 74 -46.47 -11.33 1.96
CA GLU A 74 -47.48 -10.54 1.24
C GLU A 74 -48.32 -9.73 2.24
N GLU A 75 -48.64 -8.48 1.88
CA GLU A 75 -49.90 -7.81 2.26
C GLU A 75 -50.88 -7.87 1.10
#